data_AF-E4ZF95-F1
#
_entry.id   AF-E4ZF95-F1
#
_cell.length_a   1.000
_cell.length_b   1.000
_cell.length_c   1.000
_cell.angle_alpha   90.00
_cell.angle_beta   90.00
_cell.angle_gamma   90.00
#
_symmetry.space_group_name_H-M   'P 1'
#
loop_
_entity.id
_entity.type
_entity.pdbx_description
1 polymer ?
#
loop_
_entity_poly.entity_id
_entity_poly.type
_entity_poly.pdbx_seq_one_letter_code
_entity_poly.pdbx_strand_id
1 'polypeptide(L)'
;MDDFIGQYADSRRFTEWSIKDTAIIPTGGKGKGHAGYKRQNGGIDEFYILPIVFKEEIAQSFPIQTTCRVLTEKGRLKPSKNGDQHQIKVNKKPIRHYVVIEKLEFD
;
A
#
# COMPACT_ATOMS: atom_id res chain seq x y z
N MET A 1 14.81 4.84 -10.77
CA MET A 1 14.52 4.86 -9.33
C MET A 1 13.53 3.75 -9.12
N ASP A 2 14.02 2.63 -8.60
CA ASP A 2 13.26 1.38 -8.46
C ASP A 2 12.04 1.65 -7.58
N ASP A 3 10.86 1.62 -8.18
CA ASP A 3 9.64 1.89 -7.45
C ASP A 3 9.31 0.68 -6.57
N PHE A 4 9.11 0.89 -5.27
CA PHE A 4 8.81 -0.17 -4.32
C PHE A 4 7.65 -1.07 -4.80
N ILE A 5 6.66 -0.49 -5.47
CA ILE A 5 5.56 -1.28 -6.03
C ILE A 5 6.05 -2.08 -7.23
N GLY A 6 6.74 -1.46 -8.20
CA GLY A 6 7.34 -2.20 -9.32
C GLY A 6 8.25 -3.37 -8.90
N GLN A 7 9.01 -3.21 -7.82
CA GLN A 7 9.91 -4.27 -7.30
C GLN A 7 9.15 -5.43 -6.64
N TYR A 8 8.10 -5.12 -5.87
CA TYR A 8 7.42 -6.10 -5.04
C TYR A 8 6.02 -6.47 -5.53
N ALA A 9 5.50 -5.88 -6.61
CA ALA A 9 4.10 -5.97 -7.04
C ALA A 9 3.60 -7.41 -7.18
N ASP A 10 4.43 -8.29 -7.74
CA ASP A 10 4.13 -9.72 -7.93
C ASP A 10 4.71 -10.60 -6.80
N SER A 11 5.41 -10.00 -5.85
CA SER A 11 6.00 -10.74 -4.74
C SER A 11 4.94 -11.25 -3.76
N ARG A 12 5.30 -12.35 -3.09
CA ARG A 12 4.61 -12.94 -1.93
C ARG A 12 4.19 -11.93 -0.85
N ARG A 13 4.85 -10.77 -0.80
CA ARG A 13 4.53 -9.66 0.11
C ARG A 13 3.15 -9.04 -0.13
N PHE A 14 2.56 -9.22 -1.32
CA PHE A 14 1.22 -8.76 -1.68
C PHE A 14 0.28 -9.87 -2.16
N THR A 15 0.80 -10.94 -2.76
CA THR A 15 0.00 -12.00 -3.40
C THR A 15 -0.44 -13.09 -2.44
N GLU A 16 0.31 -13.34 -1.35
CA GLU A 16 -0.07 -14.36 -0.36
C GLU A 16 -1.11 -13.88 0.64
N TRP A 17 -1.43 -12.58 0.66
CA TRP A 17 -2.28 -11.99 1.70
C TRP A 17 -3.57 -11.41 1.17
N SER A 18 -4.61 -11.54 2.00
CA SER A 18 -5.88 -10.87 1.81
C SER A 18 -6.17 -9.93 2.98
N ILE A 19 -7.19 -9.09 2.79
CA ILE A 19 -7.71 -8.19 3.82
C ILE A 19 -7.93 -8.86 5.20
N LYS A 20 -8.30 -10.14 5.25
CA LYS A 20 -8.55 -10.88 6.50
C LYS A 20 -7.26 -11.14 7.28
N ASP A 21 -6.17 -11.40 6.58
CA ASP A 21 -4.84 -11.70 7.13
C ASP A 21 -4.18 -10.45 7.73
N THR A 22 -4.48 -9.27 7.18
CA THR A 22 -3.95 -7.97 7.67
C THR A 22 -4.31 -7.63 9.11
N ALA A 23 -5.35 -8.27 9.67
CA ALA A 23 -5.79 -8.04 11.05
C ALA A 23 -5.10 -8.96 12.08
N ILE A 24 -4.40 -9.98 11.60
CA ILE A 24 -3.88 -11.06 12.43
C ILE A 24 -2.42 -10.83 12.77
N ILE A 25 -1.61 -10.27 11.85
CA ILE A 25 -0.17 -10.17 12.04
C ILE A 25 0.32 -8.75 11.72
N PRO A 26 0.94 -8.04 12.66
CA PRO A 26 1.63 -6.79 12.37
C PRO A 26 2.94 -7.14 11.66
N THR A 27 3.02 -7.05 10.34
CA THR A 27 4.30 -7.37 9.67
C THR A 27 4.85 -6.22 8.86
N GLY A 28 6.11 -5.89 9.18
CA GLY A 28 7.18 -5.71 8.19
C GLY A 28 7.54 -4.29 7.78
N GLY A 29 8.80 -3.93 7.96
CA GLY A 29 9.51 -2.85 7.25
C GLY A 29 10.96 -3.30 6.98
N LYS A 30 11.64 -2.70 6.00
CA LYS A 30 12.97 -3.10 5.50
C LYS A 30 13.01 -4.49 4.83
N GLY A 31 12.17 -4.74 3.83
CA GLY A 31 12.24 -5.95 3.00
C GLY A 31 11.81 -7.27 3.65
N LYS A 32 11.29 -7.24 4.89
CA LYS A 32 10.86 -8.45 5.62
C LYS A 32 9.37 -8.38 5.96
N GLY A 33 8.71 -9.54 5.98
CA GLY A 33 7.27 -9.65 6.26
C GLY A 33 6.39 -9.14 5.13
N HIS A 34 5.08 -9.09 5.37
CA HIS A 34 4.09 -8.70 4.36
C HIS A 34 3.98 -7.19 4.25
N ALA A 35 3.88 -6.70 3.01
CA ALA A 35 3.76 -5.28 2.73
C ALA A 35 2.29 -4.81 2.82
N GLY A 36 1.36 -5.76 2.71
CA GLY A 36 -0.07 -5.53 2.61
C GLY A 36 -0.72 -6.56 1.68
N TYR A 37 -1.68 -6.13 0.86
CA TYR A 37 -2.26 -6.99 -0.17
C TYR A 37 -2.50 -6.23 -1.47
N LYS A 38 -2.45 -6.96 -2.59
CA LYS A 38 -2.81 -6.45 -3.93
C LYS A 38 -4.25 -6.82 -4.25
N ARG A 39 -4.98 -5.91 -4.89
CA ARG A 39 -6.31 -6.15 -5.44
C ARG A 39 -6.38 -5.55 -6.84
N GLN A 40 -6.72 -6.39 -7.81
CA GLN A 40 -6.95 -5.93 -9.17
C GLN A 40 -8.41 -5.46 -9.31
N ASN A 41 -8.61 -4.23 -9.77
CA ASN A 41 -9.92 -3.64 -9.97
C ASN A 41 -10.00 -3.00 -11.37
N GLY A 42 -10.63 -3.69 -12.31
CA GLY A 42 -10.92 -3.15 -13.64
C GLY A 42 -9.69 -2.73 -14.46
N GLY A 43 -8.58 -3.48 -14.37
CA GLY A 43 -7.33 -3.18 -15.08
C GLY A 43 -6.36 -2.26 -14.32
N ILE A 44 -6.70 -1.87 -13.09
CA ILE A 44 -5.82 -1.12 -12.19
C ILE A 44 -5.45 -2.04 -11.03
N ASP A 45 -4.16 -2.08 -10.71
CA ASP A 45 -3.67 -2.78 -9.54
C ASP A 45 -3.67 -1.83 -8.34
N GLU A 46 -4.51 -2.14 -7.35
CA GLU A 46 -4.59 -1.42 -6.08
C GLU A 46 -3.77 -2.17 -5.02
N PHE A 47 -2.75 -1.52 -4.49
CA PHE A 47 -1.89 -2.02 -3.44
C PHE A 47 -2.26 -1.39 -2.11
N TYR A 48 -2.75 -2.22 -1.19
CA TYR A 48 -3.17 -1.84 0.14
C TYR A 48 -1.99 -1.97 1.09
N ILE A 49 -1.25 -0.89 1.27
CA ILE A 49 0.04 -0.85 1.96
C ILE A 49 -0.16 -0.55 3.45
N LEU A 50 0.47 -1.33 4.33
CA LEU A 50 0.47 -1.06 5.77
C LEU A 50 1.25 0.23 6.10
N PRO A 51 0.86 0.98 7.14
CA PRO A 51 1.48 2.27 7.44
C PRO A 51 2.96 2.17 7.81
N ILE A 52 3.38 1.05 8.43
CA ILE A 52 4.79 0.80 8.75
C ILE A 52 5.63 0.62 7.47
N VAL A 53 5.12 -0.17 6.52
CA VAL A 53 5.74 -0.41 5.20
C VAL A 53 5.81 0.88 4.39
N PHE A 54 4.71 1.64 4.37
CA PHE A 54 4.64 2.91 3.68
C PHE A 54 5.70 3.87 4.24
N LYS A 55 5.85 3.93 5.57
CA LYS A 55 6.87 4.77 6.20
C LYS A 55 8.28 4.29 5.88
N GLU A 56 8.58 3.01 6.04
CA GLU A 56 9.96 2.51 5.98
C GLU A 56 10.46 2.29 4.55
N GLU A 57 9.60 1.95 3.59
CA GLU A 57 10.02 1.52 2.25
C GLU A 57 9.61 2.50 1.15
N ILE A 58 8.47 3.19 1.32
CA ILE A 58 7.97 4.17 0.33
C ILE A 58 8.44 5.58 0.70
N ALA A 59 8.07 6.07 1.87
CA ALA A 59 8.48 7.39 2.34
C ALA A 59 9.96 7.40 2.76
N GLN A 60 10.45 6.31 3.35
CA GLN A 60 11.82 6.16 3.84
C GLN A 60 12.23 7.34 4.76
N SER A 61 13.07 8.25 4.27
CA SER A 61 13.52 9.46 4.98
C SER A 61 12.68 10.70 4.69
N PHE A 62 11.76 10.65 3.71
CA PHE A 62 10.89 11.76 3.37
C PHE A 62 9.68 11.86 4.32
N PRO A 63 9.14 13.08 4.54
CA PRO A 63 7.91 13.25 5.29
C PRO A 63 6.77 12.48 4.61
N ILE A 64 5.97 11.75 5.40
CA ILE A 64 4.83 10.98 4.89
C ILE A 64 3.86 11.90 4.14
N GLN A 65 3.56 13.09 4.67
CA GLN A 65 2.64 14.04 4.03
C GLN A 65 3.15 14.47 2.65
N THR A 66 4.44 14.77 2.52
CA THR A 66 5.06 15.12 1.23
C THR A 66 4.99 13.95 0.26
N THR A 67 5.28 12.73 0.73
CA THR A 67 5.22 11.51 -0.07
C THR A 67 3.79 11.25 -0.56
N CYS A 68 2.80 11.34 0.33
CA CYS A 68 1.40 11.19 -0.03
C CYS A 68 0.95 12.23 -1.05
N ARG A 69 1.36 13.49 -0.86
CA ARG A 69 1.06 14.57 -1.79
C ARG A 69 1.64 14.30 -3.17
N VAL A 70 2.92 13.95 -3.27
CA VAL A 70 3.57 13.64 -4.56
C VAL A 70 2.92 12.44 -5.25
N LEU A 71 2.62 11.37 -4.50
CA LEU A 71 1.95 10.19 -5.08
C LEU A 71 0.51 10.52 -5.52
N THR A 72 -0.20 11.37 -4.79
CA THR A 72 -1.54 11.83 -5.17
C THR A 72 -1.48 12.70 -6.43
N GLU A 73 -0.54 13.65 -6.51
CA GLU A 73 -0.33 14.50 -7.70
C GLU A 73 0.04 13.68 -8.94
N LYS A 74 0.77 12.57 -8.76
CA LYS A 74 1.07 11.61 -9.83
C LYS A 74 -0.08 10.64 -10.16
N GLY A 75 -1.21 10.73 -9.46
CA GLY A 75 -2.32 9.79 -9.63
C GLY A 75 -1.95 8.34 -9.27
N ARG A 76 -1.01 8.15 -8.35
CA ARG A 76 -0.53 6.85 -7.84
C ARG A 76 -0.94 6.60 -6.40
N LEU A 77 -1.50 7.56 -5.68
CA LEU A 77 -2.15 7.33 -4.37
C LEU A 77 -3.63 7.64 -4.48
N LYS A 78 -4.46 6.76 -3.92
CA LYS A 78 -5.89 6.99 -3.78
C LYS A 78 -6.15 7.70 -2.46
N PRO A 79 -6.61 8.97 -2.45
CA PRO A 79 -6.94 9.66 -1.21
C PRO A 79 -8.18 9.03 -0.55
N SER A 80 -8.27 9.14 0.76
CA SER A 80 -9.43 8.76 1.57
C SER A 80 -10.30 9.97 1.90
N LYS A 81 -11.55 9.75 2.33
CA LYS A 81 -12.48 10.82 2.70
C LYS A 81 -11.97 11.72 3.85
N ASN A 82 -11.09 11.20 4.70
CA ASN A 82 -10.56 11.89 5.88
C ASN A 82 -9.03 12.11 5.84
N GLY A 83 -8.41 12.12 4.65
CA GLY A 83 -6.96 12.27 4.46
C GLY A 83 -6.38 11.17 3.57
N ASP A 84 -5.09 10.86 3.70
CA ASP A 84 -4.40 9.90 2.81
C ASP A 84 -4.57 8.43 3.24
N GLN A 85 -4.88 8.20 4.51
CA GLN A 85 -5.03 6.86 5.08
C GLN A 85 -6.48 6.38 5.00
N HIS A 86 -6.64 5.16 4.50
CA HIS A 86 -7.90 4.44 4.53
C HIS A 86 -7.98 3.61 5.81
N GLN A 87 -9.19 3.45 6.33
CA GLN A 87 -9.46 2.60 7.47
C GLN A 87 -10.48 1.53 7.08
N ILE A 88 -10.14 0.28 7.37
CA ILE A 88 -11.05 -0.84 7.20
C ILE A 88 -11.27 -1.56 8.52
N LYS A 89 -12.49 -2.03 8.76
CA LYS A 89 -12.80 -2.86 9.93
C LYS A 89 -12.70 -4.32 9.55
N VAL A 90 -11.74 -5.03 10.15
CA VAL A 90 -11.55 -6.46 9.97
C VAL A 90 -11.64 -7.11 11.34
N ASN A 91 -12.55 -8.07 11.52
CA ASN A 91 -12.80 -8.73 12.82
C ASN A 91 -12.92 -7.76 14.01
N LYS A 92 -13.71 -6.69 13.84
CA LYS A 92 -13.92 -5.61 14.83
C LYS A 92 -12.70 -4.74 15.16
N LYS A 93 -11.53 -5.00 14.56
CA LYS A 93 -10.34 -4.16 14.70
C LYS A 93 -10.22 -3.19 13.51
N PRO A 94 -10.07 -1.88 13.76
CA PRO A 94 -9.78 -0.92 12.70
C PRO A 94 -8.32 -1.07 12.25
N ILE A 95 -8.10 -1.33 10.96
CA ILE A 95 -6.78 -1.38 10.33
C ILE A 95 -6.64 -0.19 9.40
N ARG A 96 -5.56 0.59 9.58
CA ARG A 96 -5.21 1.70 8.70
C ARG A 96 -4.27 1.21 7.60
N HIS A 97 -4.43 1.73 6.40
CA HIS A 97 -3.58 1.42 5.24
C HIS A 97 -3.57 2.59 4.26
N TYR A 98 -2.57 2.60 3.38
CA TYR A 98 -2.51 3.48 2.23
C TYR A 98 -2.89 2.67 0.99
N VAL A 99 -3.50 3.31 -0.01
CA VAL A 99 -3.86 2.63 -1.26
C VAL A 99 -3.04 3.26 -2.39
N VAL A 100 -2.00 2.55 -2.81
CA VAL A 100 -1.17 2.92 -3.95
C VAL A 100 -1.76 2.24 -5.18
N ILE A 101 -1.89 2.98 -6.28
CA ILE A 101 -2.46 2.49 -7.53
C ILE A 101 -1.38 2.46 -8.60
N GLU A 102 -1.28 1.33 -9.28
CA GLU A 102 -0.55 1.22 -10.54
C GLU A 102 -1.56 0.92 -11.64
N LYS A 103 -1.57 1.79 -12.64
CA LYS A 103 -2.28 1.50 -13.89
C LYS A 103 -1.42 0.50 -14.63
N LEU A 104 -1.97 -0.64 -15.04
CA LEU A 104 -1.33 -1.40 -16.11
C LEU A 104 -1.36 -0.51 -17.34
N GLU A 105 -0.23 0.10 -17.67
CA GLU A 105 -0.01 0.62 -19.02
C GLU A 105 0.08 -0.61 -19.92
N PHE A 106 -1.01 -0.92 -20.61
CA PHE A 106 -0.97 -1.78 -21.78
C PHE A 106 -0.36 -0.94 -22.89
N ASP A 107 0.90 -1.25 -23.23
CA ASP A 107 1.50 -0.86 -24.51
C ASP A 107 0.73 -1.50 -25.67
#